data_AF-A0A382SDW1-F1
#
_entry.id   AF-A0A382SDW1-F1
#
_cell.length_a   1.000
_cell.length_b   1.000
_cell.length_c   1.000
_cell.angle_alpha   90.00
_cell.angle_beta   90.00
_cell.angle_gamma   90.00
#
_symmetry.space_group_name_H-M   'P 1'
#
loop_
_entity.id
_entity.type
_entity.pdbx_description
1 polymer ?
#
loop_
_entity_poly.entity_id
_entity_poly.type
_entity_poly.pdbx_seq_one_letter_code
_entity_poly.pdbx_strand_id
1 'polypeptide(L)'
;MQIKTIVQFFLIISIVIISILFFYNYLGEEKKIEGSNYEKKFDIELKSTDKSINLLENLEYKTIDEDGNGYLLKAKYGEILIDRQNTLLLKEVDGQINLKDKSTIYITSKYANYNKNNFDTNFFTNVVVVYEDSIAKSDNFDIFFSNNGATMYNN
;
A
#
# COMPACT_ATOMS: atom_id res chain seq x y z
N MET A 1 -49.79 23.58 -16.14
CA MET A 1 -49.19 22.26 -15.82
C MET A 1 -49.96 21.70 -14.63
N GLN A 2 -50.39 20.43 -14.66
CA GLN A 2 -51.17 19.87 -13.53
C GLN A 2 -50.24 19.71 -12.32
N ILE A 3 -50.73 20.04 -11.12
CA ILE A 3 -49.95 19.94 -9.86
C ILE A 3 -49.31 18.56 -9.70
N LYS A 4 -50.01 17.50 -10.11
CA LYS A 4 -49.51 16.12 -10.10
C LYS A 4 -48.24 15.94 -10.94
N THR A 5 -48.19 16.57 -12.13
CA THR A 5 -47.02 16.53 -13.01
C THR A 5 -45.84 17.31 -12.42
N ILE A 6 -46.10 18.42 -11.73
CA ILE A 6 -45.07 19.21 -11.04
C ILE A 6 -44.44 18.40 -9.90
N VAL A 7 -45.28 17.73 -9.10
CA VAL A 7 -44.83 16.88 -7.98
C VAL A 7 -44.01 15.69 -8.49
N GLN A 8 -44.42 15.05 -9.59
CA GLN A 8 -43.65 13.96 -10.21
C GLN A 8 -42.26 14.40 -10.67
N PHE A 9 -42.17 15.55 -11.34
CA PHE A 9 -40.88 16.11 -11.76
C PHE A 9 -39.98 16.43 -10.57
N PHE A 10 -40.54 17.01 -9.50
CA PHE A 10 -39.81 17.32 -8.28
C PHE A 10 -39.20 16.07 -7.62
N LEU A 11 -39.96 14.96 -7.55
CA LEU A 11 -39.48 13.70 -6.98
C LEU A 11 -38.32 13.11 -7.78
N ILE A 12 -38.41 13.12 -9.11
CA ILE A 12 -37.34 12.60 -9.99
C ILE A 12 -36.07 13.43 -9.82
N ILE A 13 -36.19 14.77 -9.78
CA ILE A 13 -35.05 15.67 -9.58
C ILE A 13 -34.38 15.46 -8.23
N SER A 14 -35.16 15.20 -7.18
CA SER A 14 -34.62 14.93 -5.84
C SER A 14 -33.75 13.67 -5.82
N ILE A 15 -34.17 12.60 -6.50
CA ILE A 15 -33.40 11.34 -6.59
C ILE A 15 -32.08 11.55 -7.34
N VAL A 16 -32.10 12.31 -8.43
CA VAL A 16 -30.88 12.63 -9.21
C VAL A 16 -29.90 13.44 -8.36
N ILE A 17 -30.38 14.45 -7.62
CA ILE A 17 -29.54 15.26 -6.72
C ILE A 17 -28.89 14.40 -5.63
N ILE A 18 -29.66 13.52 -4.98
CA ILE A 18 -29.13 12.62 -3.95
C ILE A 18 -28.06 11.69 -4.53
N SER A 19 -28.28 11.16 -5.73
CA SER A 19 -27.32 10.29 -6.43
C SER A 19 -26.01 11.03 -6.75
N ILE A 20 -26.11 12.28 -7.18
CA ILE A 20 -24.95 13.15 -7.44
C ILE A 20 -24.18 13.45 -6.16
N LEU A 21 -24.86 13.80 -5.07
CA LEU A 21 -24.23 14.06 -3.78
C LEU A 21 -23.52 12.81 -3.24
N PHE A 22 -24.15 11.63 -3.38
CA PHE A 22 -23.52 10.37 -3.02
C PHE A 22 -22.26 10.08 -3.84
N PHE A 23 -22.32 10.32 -5.15
CA PHE A 23 -21.16 10.15 -6.03
C PHE A 23 -20.00 11.08 -5.65
N TYR A 24 -20.27 12.36 -5.37
CA TYR A 24 -19.23 13.30 -4.92
C TYR A 24 -18.66 12.95 -3.54
N ASN A 25 -19.48 12.44 -2.62
CA ASN A 25 -19.02 12.05 -1.29
C ASN A 25 -18.24 10.72 -1.31
N TYR A 26 -18.57 9.81 -2.23
CA TYR A 26 -17.93 8.50 -2.35
C TYR A 26 -16.67 8.50 -3.22
N LEU A 27 -16.60 9.33 -4.27
CA LEU A 27 -15.39 9.51 -5.11
C LEU A 27 -14.47 10.65 -4.65
N GLY A 28 -14.87 11.42 -3.64
CA GLY A 28 -14.19 12.64 -3.20
C GLY A 28 -12.99 12.47 -2.27
N GLU A 29 -12.44 11.27 -2.09
CA GLU A 29 -11.16 11.10 -1.39
C GLU A 29 -9.97 11.13 -2.37
N GLU A 30 -9.77 12.27 -3.03
CA GLU A 30 -8.40 12.65 -3.41
C GLU A 30 -7.79 13.43 -2.26
N LYS A 31 -7.04 12.72 -1.41
CA LYS A 31 -6.10 13.36 -0.49
C LYS A 31 -5.04 14.06 -1.32
N LYS A 32 -5.23 15.35 -1.55
CA LYS A 32 -4.12 16.26 -1.87
C LYS A 32 -3.16 16.24 -0.70
N ILE A 33 -2.08 15.49 -0.83
CA ILE A 33 -0.95 15.57 0.10
C ILE A 33 -0.02 16.62 -0.49
N GLU A 34 0.00 17.78 0.16
CA GLU A 34 0.98 18.84 -0.07
C GLU A 34 2.40 18.31 0.16
N GLY A 35 3.34 18.90 -0.58
CA GLY A 35 4.68 18.38 -0.79
C GLY A 35 5.48 18.04 0.45
N SER A 36 6.38 17.07 0.23
CA SER A 36 7.55 16.75 1.04
C SER A 36 7.30 16.67 2.55
N ASN A 37 6.84 15.52 3.04
CA ASN A 37 7.24 15.03 4.35
C ASN A 37 6.96 13.53 4.46
N TYR A 38 7.95 12.78 4.92
CA TYR A 38 7.86 11.37 5.26
C TYR A 38 6.79 11.18 6.35
N GLU A 39 5.54 10.91 5.97
CA GLU A 39 4.46 10.71 6.94
C GLU A 39 4.42 9.24 7.38
N LYS A 40 5.17 8.94 8.44
CA LYS A 40 5.14 7.67 9.18
C LYS A 40 3.86 7.62 10.02
N LYS A 41 2.77 7.03 9.49
CA LYS A 41 1.67 6.59 10.36
C LYS A 41 2.10 5.32 11.09
N PHE A 42 2.07 5.37 12.42
CA PHE A 42 2.59 4.32 13.31
C PHE A 42 1.48 3.93 14.28
N ASP A 43 0.56 3.06 13.87
CA ASP A 43 -0.38 2.41 14.78
C ASP A 43 0.28 1.14 15.32
N ILE A 44 1.18 1.30 16.29
CA ILE A 44 1.85 0.15 16.93
C ILE A 44 1.12 -0.23 18.21
N GLU A 45 0.49 -1.39 18.20
CA GLU A 45 0.07 -2.11 19.40
C GLU A 45 1.17 -3.12 19.77
N LEU A 46 2.06 -2.75 20.69
CA LEU A 46 3.12 -3.64 21.19
C LEU A 46 2.54 -4.66 22.17
N LYS A 47 2.42 -5.93 21.75
CA LYS A 47 2.19 -7.06 22.66
C LYS A 47 3.51 -7.79 22.92
N SER A 48 4.18 -7.43 24.02
CA SER A 48 5.38 -8.14 24.48
C SER A 48 4.98 -9.47 25.11
N THR A 49 5.27 -10.59 24.44
CA THR A 49 5.29 -11.92 25.06
C THR A 49 6.73 -12.42 25.02
N ASP A 50 7.17 -13.00 26.14
CA ASP A 50 8.55 -13.27 26.54
C ASP A 50 9.57 -13.66 25.45
N LYS A 51 10.77 -13.08 25.66
CA LYS A 51 12.10 -13.41 25.11
C LYS A 51 12.44 -12.89 23.70
N SER A 52 13.15 -11.77 23.68
CA SER A 52 14.06 -11.29 22.61
C SER A 52 13.49 -10.93 21.23
N ILE A 53 12.18 -11.06 20.99
CA ILE A 53 11.57 -10.66 19.72
C ILE A 53 10.53 -9.58 20.01
N ASN A 54 10.80 -8.35 19.59
CA ASN A 54 9.78 -7.30 19.56
C ASN A 54 8.90 -7.58 18.34
N LEU A 55 7.78 -8.27 18.56
CA LEU A 55 6.76 -8.51 17.55
C LEU A 55 5.92 -7.24 17.39
N LEU A 56 5.80 -6.78 16.15
CA LEU A 56 4.98 -5.66 15.73
C LEU A 56 3.84 -6.20 14.87
N GLU A 57 2.63 -5.68 15.03
CA GLU A 57 1.46 -6.08 14.23
C GLU A 57 1.01 -4.93 13.32
N ASN A 58 0.38 -5.27 12.20
CA ASN A 58 -0.26 -4.33 11.27
C ASN A 58 0.65 -3.18 10.82
N LEU A 59 1.81 -3.53 10.28
CA LEU A 59 2.80 -2.58 9.80
C LEU A 59 2.39 -2.01 8.44
N GLU A 60 2.54 -0.69 8.30
CA GLU A 60 2.40 0.03 7.04
C GLU A 60 3.55 1.04 6.89
N TYR A 61 4.26 0.97 5.76
CA TYR A 61 5.31 1.90 5.37
C TYR A 61 4.96 2.52 4.03
N LYS A 62 4.96 3.85 3.97
CA LYS A 62 4.68 4.61 2.75
C LYS A 62 5.81 5.58 2.46
N THR A 63 6.29 5.57 1.22
CA THR A 63 7.28 6.53 0.72
C THR A 63 6.85 7.07 -0.63
N ILE A 64 7.31 8.27 -0.97
CA ILE A 64 7.15 8.89 -2.28
C ILE A 64 8.49 9.54 -2.60
N ASP A 65 9.04 9.27 -3.78
CA ASP A 65 10.29 9.87 -4.24
C ASP A 65 10.07 11.26 -4.88
N GLU A 66 11.17 11.95 -5.21
CA GLU A 66 11.13 13.29 -5.81
C GLU A 66 10.49 13.30 -7.21
N ASP A 67 10.51 12.16 -7.91
CA ASP A 67 9.91 11.97 -9.23
C ASP A 67 8.40 11.71 -9.16
N GLY A 68 7.87 11.46 -7.97
CA GLY A 68 6.45 11.18 -7.70
C GLY A 68 6.09 9.70 -7.74
N ASN A 69 7.06 8.80 -7.74
CA ASN A 69 6.80 7.36 -7.58
C ASN A 69 6.59 7.05 -6.10
N GLY A 70 5.50 6.33 -5.81
CA GLY A 70 5.15 5.90 -4.47
C GLY A 70 5.49 4.44 -4.21
N TYR A 71 5.84 4.13 -2.97
CA TYR A 71 5.93 2.76 -2.47
C TYR A 71 5.08 2.60 -1.20
N LEU A 72 4.30 1.52 -1.15
CA LEU A 72 3.50 1.14 0.00
C LEU A 72 3.80 -0.31 0.36
N LEU A 73 4.28 -0.54 1.57
CA LEU A 73 4.60 -1.86 2.09
C LEU A 73 3.76 -2.12 3.34
N LYS A 74 2.96 -3.17 3.30
CA LYS A 74 2.13 -3.62 4.41
C LYS A 74 2.56 -5.00 4.85
N ALA A 75 2.50 -5.25 6.15
CA ALA A 75 2.72 -6.58 6.71
C ALA A 75 1.85 -6.79 7.93
N LYS A 76 1.31 -8.00 8.07
CA LYS A 76 0.54 -8.35 9.26
C LYS A 76 1.40 -8.42 10.51
N TYR A 77 2.63 -8.91 10.37
CA TYR A 77 3.59 -9.00 11.46
C TYR A 77 4.97 -8.52 11.05
N GLY A 78 5.73 -7.98 12.00
CA GLY A 78 7.15 -7.68 11.84
C GLY A 78 7.95 -8.02 13.08
N GLU A 79 9.17 -8.49 12.86
CA GLU A 79 10.12 -8.87 13.91
C GLU A 79 11.39 -8.05 13.75
N ILE A 80 11.80 -7.38 14.84
CA ILE A 80 13.10 -6.72 14.91
C ILE A 80 14.13 -7.77 15.31
N LEU A 81 15.04 -8.10 14.41
CA LEU A 81 16.21 -8.92 14.71
C LEU A 81 17.19 -8.06 15.53
N ILE A 82 17.47 -8.45 16.79
CA ILE A 82 18.33 -7.71 17.72
C ILE A 82 19.73 -7.45 17.13
N ASP A 83 20.19 -8.40 16.33
CA ASP A 83 21.47 -8.48 15.64
C ASP A 83 21.50 -7.74 14.29
N ARG A 84 20.36 -7.27 13.77
CA ARG A 84 20.24 -6.46 12.55
C ARG A 84 19.31 -5.27 12.78
N GLN A 85 19.75 -4.29 13.56
CA GLN A 85 18.92 -3.15 14.01
C GLN A 85 18.17 -2.41 12.88
N ASN A 86 18.72 -2.41 11.66
CA ASN A 86 18.17 -1.71 10.51
C ASN A 86 17.31 -2.59 9.57
N THR A 87 17.16 -3.89 9.85
CA THR A 87 16.33 -4.80 9.06
C THR A 87 15.13 -5.26 9.89
N LEU A 88 13.92 -5.14 9.35
CA LEU A 88 12.76 -5.87 9.87
C LEU A 88 12.49 -7.11 9.02
N LEU A 89 12.24 -8.23 9.68
CA LEU A 89 11.62 -9.38 9.06
C LEU A 89 10.10 -9.19 9.10
N LEU A 90 9.47 -9.11 7.94
CA LEU A 90 8.03 -8.95 7.77
C LEU A 90 7.38 -10.29 7.39
N LYS A 91 6.13 -10.50 7.81
CA LYS A 91 5.33 -11.72 7.53
C LYS A 91 3.95 -11.35 7.02
N GLU A 92 3.45 -12.13 6.05
CA GLU A 92 2.21 -11.87 5.29
C GLU A 92 2.26 -10.46 4.70
N VAL A 93 3.00 -10.31 3.61
CA VAL A 93 3.47 -9.01 3.10
C VAL A 93 2.79 -8.65 1.79
N ASP A 94 2.30 -7.42 1.71
CA ASP A 94 1.76 -6.79 0.49
C ASP A 94 2.57 -5.55 0.15
N GLY A 95 3.11 -5.48 -1.07
CA GLY A 95 3.81 -4.33 -1.62
C GLY A 95 3.05 -3.70 -2.78
N GLN A 96 3.12 -2.37 -2.90
CA GLN A 96 2.62 -1.63 -4.05
C GLN A 96 3.66 -0.61 -4.50
N ILE A 97 3.99 -0.62 -5.79
CA ILE A 97 4.80 0.42 -6.43
C ILE A 97 3.89 1.22 -7.36
N ASN A 98 3.66 2.48 -7.00
CA ASN A 98 2.88 3.42 -7.76
C ASN A 98 3.85 4.26 -8.60
N LEU A 99 4.07 3.87 -9.84
CA LEU A 99 4.90 4.64 -10.76
C LEU A 99 4.09 5.83 -11.29
N LYS A 100 4.69 7.02 -11.34
CA LYS A 100 4.03 8.19 -11.87
C LYS A 100 3.57 7.95 -13.31
N ASP A 101 2.32 8.32 -13.60
CA ASP A 101 1.68 8.19 -14.91
C ASP A 101 1.64 6.74 -15.47
N LYS A 102 1.76 5.73 -14.60
CA LYS A 102 1.76 4.31 -14.96
C LYS A 102 0.89 3.48 -14.01
N SER A 103 0.54 2.27 -14.46
CA SER A 103 -0.17 1.29 -13.65
C SER A 103 0.63 0.88 -12.40
N THR A 104 -0.07 0.56 -11.31
CA THR A 104 0.53 0.07 -10.07
C THR A 104 1.06 -1.35 -10.23
N ILE A 105 2.25 -1.61 -9.69
CA ILE A 105 2.79 -2.97 -9.53
C ILE A 105 2.38 -3.46 -8.14
N TYR A 106 1.71 -4.60 -8.07
CA TYR A 106 1.33 -5.26 -6.82
C TYR A 106 2.27 -6.44 -6.56
N ILE A 107 2.69 -6.60 -5.31
CA ILE A 107 3.59 -7.66 -4.89
C ILE A 107 2.99 -8.32 -3.66
N THR A 108 2.95 -9.65 -3.61
CA THR A 108 2.60 -10.39 -2.40
C THR A 108 3.67 -11.43 -2.11
N SER A 109 3.93 -11.68 -0.83
CA SER A 109 4.84 -12.75 -0.41
C SER A 109 4.51 -13.23 1.00
N LYS A 110 5.03 -14.41 1.36
CA LYS A 110 4.94 -14.90 2.73
C LYS A 110 5.82 -14.09 3.67
N TYR A 111 7.01 -13.68 3.21
CA TYR A 111 7.99 -12.95 4.01
C TYR A 111 8.69 -11.85 3.21
N ALA A 112 9.19 -10.83 3.90
CA ALA A 112 10.10 -9.86 3.33
C ALA A 112 11.14 -9.36 4.35
N ASN A 113 12.36 -9.09 3.91
CA ASN A 113 13.33 -8.31 4.69
C ASN A 113 13.27 -6.87 4.22
N TYR A 114 12.95 -5.95 5.13
CA TYR A 114 12.88 -4.52 4.83
C TYR A 114 13.99 -3.76 5.54
N ASN A 115 14.76 -2.99 4.78
CA ASN A 115 15.82 -2.14 5.31
C ASN A 115 15.30 -0.73 5.60
N LYS A 116 15.32 -0.34 6.88
CA LYS A 116 14.81 0.95 7.36
C LYS A 116 15.59 2.16 6.84
N ASN A 117 16.84 1.98 6.41
CA ASN A 117 17.72 3.08 6.03
C ASN A 117 17.60 3.46 4.56
N ASN A 118 17.49 2.45 3.69
CA ASN A 118 17.50 2.65 2.23
C ASN A 118 16.22 2.16 1.54
N PHE A 119 15.26 1.63 2.31
CA PHE A 119 13.96 1.14 1.84
C PHE A 119 14.01 -0.13 0.97
N ASP A 120 15.20 -0.68 0.71
CA ASP A 120 15.34 -1.94 -0.02
C ASP A 120 14.51 -3.04 0.64
N THR A 121 13.82 -3.81 -0.20
CA THR A 121 12.91 -4.86 0.25
C THR A 121 13.18 -6.14 -0.52
N ASN A 122 13.54 -7.20 0.21
CA ASN A 122 13.73 -8.54 -0.33
C ASN A 122 12.51 -9.39 0.01
N PHE A 123 11.63 -9.63 -0.96
CA PHE A 123 10.48 -10.51 -0.82
C PHE A 123 10.93 -11.96 -1.05
N PHE A 124 10.47 -12.88 -0.20
CA PHE A 124 10.81 -14.28 -0.35
C PHE A 124 9.68 -15.22 0.10
N THR A 125 9.68 -16.41 -0.50
CA THR A 125 8.67 -17.46 -0.35
C THR A 125 7.30 -17.07 -0.92
N ASN A 126 6.87 -17.80 -1.96
CA ASN A 126 5.60 -17.61 -2.67
C ASN A 126 5.41 -16.17 -3.15
N VAL A 127 6.41 -15.60 -3.82
CA VAL A 127 6.31 -14.25 -4.34
C VAL A 127 5.41 -14.24 -5.58
N VAL A 128 4.46 -13.32 -5.60
CA VAL A 128 3.62 -13.03 -6.77
C VAL A 128 3.71 -11.55 -7.07
N VAL A 129 4.09 -11.22 -8.30
CA VAL A 129 4.11 -9.85 -8.81
C VAL A 129 3.05 -9.72 -9.90
N VAL A 130 2.20 -8.70 -9.79
CA VAL A 130 1.14 -8.40 -10.74
C VAL A 130 1.35 -6.99 -11.29
N TYR A 131 1.33 -6.86 -12.61
CA TYR A 131 1.38 -5.59 -13.31
C TYR A 131 0.40 -5.64 -14.47
N GLU A 132 -0.65 -4.81 -14.41
CA GLU A 132 -1.77 -4.86 -15.36
C GLU A 132 -2.35 -6.28 -15.42
N ASP A 133 -2.38 -6.89 -16.61
CA ASP A 133 -2.89 -8.24 -16.83
C ASP A 133 -1.79 -9.32 -16.69
N SER A 134 -0.56 -8.94 -16.33
CA SER A 134 0.60 -9.84 -16.24
C SER A 134 0.84 -10.30 -14.81
N ILE A 135 1.12 -11.61 -14.65
CA ILE A 135 1.44 -12.24 -13.36
C ILE A 135 2.80 -12.94 -13.48
N ALA A 136 3.74 -12.62 -12.60
CA ALA A 136 5.00 -13.31 -12.43
C ALA A 136 5.07 -13.96 -11.04
N LYS A 137 5.67 -15.15 -10.94
CA LYS A 137 5.83 -15.90 -9.69
C LYS A 137 7.26 -16.38 -9.53
N SER A 138 7.78 -16.33 -8.30
CA SER A 138 9.12 -16.79 -7.94
C SER A 138 9.22 -17.07 -6.45
N ASP A 139 10.34 -17.65 -6.04
CA ASP A 139 10.72 -17.74 -4.64
C ASP A 139 11.28 -16.42 -4.11
N ASN A 140 11.89 -15.59 -4.96
CA ASN A 140 12.53 -14.33 -4.57
C ASN A 140 12.25 -13.16 -5.51
N PHE A 141 12.06 -11.97 -4.93
CA PHE A 141 11.99 -10.70 -5.65
C PHE A 141 12.60 -9.58 -4.80
N ASP A 142 13.61 -8.91 -5.33
CA ASP A 142 14.35 -7.88 -4.63
C ASP A 142 14.10 -6.51 -5.28
N ILE A 143 13.82 -5.50 -4.46
CA ILE A 143 13.71 -4.09 -4.87
C ILE A 143 14.86 -3.30 -4.28
N PHE A 144 15.52 -2.52 -5.13
CA PHE A 144 16.64 -1.63 -4.80
C PHE A 144 16.26 -0.18 -5.09
N PHE A 145 16.03 0.60 -4.04
CA PHE A 145 15.59 2.00 -4.19
C PHE A 145 16.73 2.92 -4.64
N SER A 146 17.96 2.69 -4.21
CA SER A 146 19.09 3.54 -4.61
C SER A 146 19.35 3.51 -6.12
N ASN A 147 18.93 2.44 -6.81
CA ASN A 147 19.22 2.19 -8.22
C ASN A 147 17.95 2.11 -9.07
N ASN A 148 16.76 2.37 -8.51
CA ASN A 148 15.45 2.18 -9.14
C ASN A 148 15.33 0.84 -9.89
N GLY A 149 15.80 -0.23 -9.26
CA GLY A 149 15.92 -1.56 -9.88
C GLY A 149 15.14 -2.62 -9.12
N ALA A 150 14.75 -3.68 -9.83
CA ALA A 150 14.21 -4.89 -9.22
C ALA A 150 14.77 -6.15 -9.89
N THR A 151 14.85 -7.26 -9.16
CA THR A 151 15.34 -8.53 -9.68
C THR A 151 14.52 -9.69 -9.13
N MET A 152 14.11 -10.59 -10.02
CA MET A 152 13.33 -11.78 -9.70
C MET A 152 14.16 -13.01 -10.04
N TYR A 153 14.22 -13.98 -9.13
CA TYR A 153 15.07 -15.17 -9.26
C TYR A 153 14.53 -16.32 -8.43
N ASN A 154 15.11 -17.52 -8.65
CA ASN A 154 14.68 -18.79 -8.06
C ASN A 154 13.22 -19.11 -8.39
N ASN A 155 13.00 -19.83 -9.51
CA ASN A 155 11.68 -20.14 -10.06
C ASN A 155 11.44 -21.64 -10.15
#